data_AF-A0A4Q3IR39-F1
#
_entry.id   AF-A0A4Q3IR39-F1
#
_cell.length_a   1.000
_cell.length_b   1.000
_cell.length_c   1.000
_cell.angle_alpha   90.00
_cell.angle_beta   90.00
_cell.angle_gamma   90.00
#
_symmetry.space_group_name_H-M   'P 1'
#
loop_
_entity.id
_entity.type
_entity.pdbx_description
1 polymer ?
#
loop_
_entity_poly.entity_id
_entity_poly.type
_entity_poly.pdbx_seq_one_letter_code
_entity_poly.pdbx_strand_id
1 'polypeptide(L)'
;MNSTLDSRGRPVVVVTGIGVVSSLGEGVDANWTALTEGRSGIHAITRFPTDHLRTTIAGTVDFMDVSPVTGIDLSFALARSAGLEAVRMAGYDGAFAGPLFLAAPPIELEWQHRFLLDALPGEAREEAGYDRLMELVRQNRDPAMYRQTLFSGISERLADILGTRGLPVTLSTACASGASAIQLGVEAIRRGETDRAISIGTDGSVGAEALIRFSLLSALSTNNAVPARASKP
;
A
#
# COMPACT_ATOMS: atom_id res chain seq x y z
N MET A 1 -8.61 34.89 -21.83
CA MET A 1 -7.96 33.60 -22.15
C MET A 1 -7.78 32.87 -20.84
N ASN A 2 -8.26 31.63 -20.71
CA ASN A 2 -7.94 30.81 -19.54
C ASN A 2 -6.42 30.56 -19.56
N SER A 3 -5.70 31.15 -18.62
CA SER A 3 -4.27 30.91 -18.46
C SER A 3 -4.08 29.45 -18.04
N THR A 4 -3.31 28.68 -18.82
CA THR A 4 -2.82 27.35 -18.41
C THR A 4 -1.63 27.47 -17.44
N LEU A 5 -1.27 28.69 -17.05
CA LEU A 5 -0.19 29.00 -16.13
C LEU A 5 -0.74 29.63 -14.84
N ASP A 6 -0.11 29.29 -13.71
CA ASP A 6 -0.36 29.88 -12.40
C ASP A 6 0.24 31.29 -12.25
N SER A 7 0.05 31.93 -11.10
CA SER A 7 0.56 33.28 -10.82
C SER A 7 2.09 33.42 -10.84
N ARG A 8 2.83 32.31 -10.92
CA ARG A 8 4.29 32.26 -11.02
C ARG A 8 4.74 31.80 -12.41
N GLY A 9 3.84 31.71 -13.38
CA GLY A 9 4.15 31.29 -14.75
C GLY A 9 4.40 29.79 -14.91
N ARG A 10 3.99 28.95 -13.96
CA ARG A 10 4.15 27.48 -14.01
C ARG A 10 2.88 26.82 -14.56
N PRO A 11 2.96 25.65 -15.21
CA PRO A 11 1.77 24.90 -15.60
C PRO A 11 0.80 24.70 -14.42
N VAL A 12 -0.48 24.99 -14.65
CA VAL A 12 -1.56 24.62 -13.73
C VAL A 12 -1.73 23.11 -13.79
N VAL A 13 -1.63 22.47 -12.63
CA VAL A 13 -1.84 21.02 -12.49
C VAL A 13 -3.26 20.80 -11.96
N VAL A 14 -4.00 19.91 -12.61
CA VAL A 14 -5.37 19.54 -12.25
C VAL A 14 -5.48 18.05 -11.99
N VAL A 15 -6.44 17.64 -11.17
CA VAL A 15 -6.78 16.23 -10.96
C VAL A 15 -7.89 15.88 -11.95
N THR A 16 -7.61 14.96 -12.87
CA THR A 16 -8.57 14.53 -13.90
C THR A 16 -9.29 13.23 -13.53
N GLY A 17 -8.75 12.44 -12.60
CA GLY A 17 -9.37 11.22 -12.10
C GLY A 17 -8.81 10.83 -10.74
N ILE A 18 -9.64 10.19 -9.92
CA ILE A 18 -9.28 9.64 -8.62
C ILE A 18 -9.82 8.22 -8.50
N GLY A 19 -9.18 7.41 -7.67
CA GLY A 19 -9.68 6.10 -7.31
C GLY A 19 -9.29 5.77 -5.88
N VAL A 20 -10.15 5.05 -5.18
CA VAL A 20 -10.02 4.85 -3.73
C VAL A 20 -10.46 3.44 -3.34
N VAL A 21 -9.63 2.76 -2.56
CA VAL A 21 -10.03 1.58 -1.79
C VAL A 21 -9.64 1.81 -0.34
N SER A 22 -10.56 1.60 0.58
CA SER A 22 -10.31 1.67 2.02
C SER A 22 -11.20 0.69 2.77
N SER A 23 -11.09 0.65 4.11
CA SER A 23 -11.99 -0.13 4.96
C SER A 23 -13.46 0.32 4.87
N LEU A 24 -13.74 1.47 4.27
CA LEU A 24 -15.09 1.96 4.01
C LEU A 24 -15.71 1.39 2.72
N GLY A 25 -14.90 0.85 1.81
CA GLY A 25 -15.37 0.27 0.55
C GLY A 25 -14.38 0.35 -0.61
N GLU A 26 -14.77 -0.26 -1.72
CA GLU A 26 -14.08 -0.17 -3.01
C GLU A 26 -14.77 0.89 -3.88
N GLY A 27 -14.00 1.82 -4.42
CA GLY A 27 -14.48 2.86 -5.31
C GLY A 27 -14.77 4.20 -4.62
N VAL A 28 -14.69 5.28 -5.40
CA VAL A 28 -14.91 6.66 -4.93
C VAL A 28 -16.31 6.82 -4.34
N ASP A 29 -17.34 6.30 -5.00
CA ASP A 29 -18.75 6.48 -4.58
C ASP A 29 -19.05 5.80 -3.23
N ALA A 30 -18.57 4.56 -3.05
CA ALA A 30 -18.77 3.81 -1.81
C ALA A 30 -18.06 4.48 -0.63
N ASN A 31 -16.81 4.91 -0.84
CA ASN A 31 -16.01 5.61 0.16
C ASN A 31 -16.63 6.97 0.52
N TRP A 32 -17.05 7.75 -0.49
CA TRP A 32 -17.64 9.07 -0.29
C TRP A 32 -18.96 8.99 0.49
N THR A 33 -19.83 8.05 0.12
CA THR A 33 -21.09 7.79 0.82
C THR A 33 -20.82 7.43 2.28
N ALA A 34 -19.90 6.49 2.54
CA ALA A 34 -19.56 6.09 3.90
C ALA A 34 -19.00 7.23 4.75
N LEU A 35 -18.11 8.02 4.16
CA LEU A 35 -17.45 9.15 4.83
C LEU A 35 -18.45 10.23 5.21
N THR A 36 -19.34 10.60 4.28
CA THR A 36 -20.35 11.66 4.50
C THR A 36 -21.45 11.24 5.47
N GLU A 37 -21.73 9.95 5.60
CA GLU A 37 -22.62 9.39 6.63
C GLU A 37 -21.95 9.24 8.01
N GLY A 38 -20.64 9.49 8.12
CA GLY A 38 -19.89 9.31 9.37
C GLY A 38 -19.68 7.85 9.75
N ARG A 39 -19.69 6.92 8.77
CA ARG A 39 -19.40 5.50 9.03
C ARG A 39 -17.92 5.33 9.37
N SER A 40 -17.64 4.54 10.40
CA SER A 40 -16.28 4.18 10.78
C SER A 40 -15.91 2.86 10.13
N GLY A 41 -14.75 2.82 9.46
CA GLY A 41 -14.15 1.59 8.92
C GLY A 41 -13.34 0.81 9.94
N ILE A 42 -13.27 1.26 11.20
CA ILE A 42 -12.50 0.57 12.25
C ILE A 42 -13.34 -0.55 12.87
N HIS A 43 -12.80 -1.77 12.84
CA HIS A 43 -13.44 -2.95 13.43
C HIS A 43 -12.39 -3.91 14.01
N ALA A 44 -12.85 -5.02 14.60
CA ALA A 44 -11.95 -6.06 15.11
C ALA A 44 -11.19 -6.73 13.97
N ILE A 45 -9.89 -6.98 14.17
CA ILE A 45 -9.04 -7.63 13.19
C ILE A 45 -9.38 -9.13 13.13
N THR A 46 -9.57 -9.64 11.92
CA THR A 46 -9.89 -11.06 11.67
C THR A 46 -8.85 -11.77 10.81
N ARG A 47 -7.85 -11.05 10.28
CA ARG A 47 -6.82 -11.58 9.36
C ARG A 47 -5.79 -12.50 9.99
N PHE A 48 -5.55 -12.34 11.28
CA PHE A 48 -4.58 -13.11 12.06
C PHE A 48 -5.00 -13.14 13.54
N PRO A 49 -4.52 -14.11 14.33
CA PRO A 49 -4.78 -14.16 15.76
C PRO A 49 -4.28 -12.89 16.46
N THR A 50 -5.14 -12.29 17.29
CA THR A 50 -4.82 -11.07 18.04
C THR A 50 -4.63 -11.32 19.53
N ASP A 51 -4.56 -12.59 19.94
CA ASP A 51 -4.30 -12.99 21.31
C ASP A 51 -3.03 -12.31 21.84
N HIS A 52 -3.10 -11.80 23.06
CA HIS A 52 -2.01 -11.10 23.75
C HIS A 52 -1.60 -9.74 23.13
N LEU A 53 -2.24 -9.27 22.06
CA LEU A 53 -2.01 -7.94 21.52
C LEU A 53 -2.78 -6.87 22.30
N ARG A 54 -2.13 -5.71 22.54
CA ARG A 54 -2.77 -4.56 23.21
C ARG A 54 -3.84 -3.88 22.35
N THR A 55 -3.65 -3.90 21.03
CA THR A 55 -4.58 -3.38 20.03
C THR A 55 -5.06 -4.57 19.19
N THR A 56 -6.37 -4.69 19.06
CA THR A 56 -7.04 -5.81 18.35
C THR A 56 -7.98 -5.30 17.26
N ILE A 57 -7.86 -4.02 16.92
CA ILE A 57 -8.73 -3.28 16.01
C ILE A 57 -7.90 -2.57 14.94
N ALA A 58 -8.45 -2.44 13.73
CA ALA A 58 -7.84 -1.71 12.63
C ALA A 58 -8.91 -1.34 11.60
N GLY A 59 -8.54 -0.45 10.66
CA GLY A 59 -9.33 -0.19 9.46
C GLY A 59 -8.85 -1.06 8.31
N THR A 60 -9.12 -2.36 8.35
CA THR A 60 -8.66 -3.30 7.32
C THR A 60 -9.58 -3.34 6.11
N VAL A 61 -9.03 -3.64 4.94
CA VAL A 61 -9.78 -3.91 3.69
C VAL A 61 -9.94 -5.41 3.49
N ASP A 62 -11.08 -5.98 3.91
CA ASP A 62 -11.23 -7.44 4.02
C ASP A 62 -12.01 -8.11 2.88
N PHE A 63 -12.42 -7.31 1.90
CA PHE A 63 -13.19 -7.78 0.73
C PHE A 63 -12.33 -8.00 -0.52
N MET A 64 -11.00 -7.83 -0.43
CA MET A 64 -10.10 -8.09 -1.56
C MET A 64 -9.82 -9.58 -1.69
N ASP A 65 -9.92 -10.11 -2.91
CA ASP A 65 -9.58 -11.50 -3.23
C ASP A 65 -8.07 -11.70 -3.35
N VAL A 66 -7.40 -11.88 -2.21
CA VAL A 66 -5.95 -12.12 -2.10
C VAL A 66 -5.70 -13.31 -1.18
N SER A 67 -5.07 -14.36 -1.71
CA SER A 67 -4.74 -15.57 -0.94
C SER A 67 -3.37 -16.13 -1.36
N PRO A 68 -2.43 -16.32 -0.41
CA PRO A 68 -2.50 -15.92 0.99
C PRO A 68 -2.51 -14.39 1.14
N VAL A 69 -3.09 -13.88 2.24
CA VAL A 69 -3.08 -12.44 2.54
C VAL A 69 -1.68 -12.04 2.99
N THR A 70 -0.90 -11.45 2.10
CA THR A 70 0.33 -10.72 2.43
C THR A 70 0.10 -9.23 2.30
N GLY A 71 0.79 -8.42 3.09
CA GLY A 71 0.73 -6.96 3.01
C GLY A 71 1.12 -6.45 1.63
N ILE A 72 2.03 -7.14 0.93
CA ILE A 72 2.50 -6.76 -0.40
C ILE A 72 1.47 -7.08 -1.49
N ASP A 73 0.94 -8.30 -1.51
CA ASP A 73 -0.06 -8.66 -2.52
C ASP A 73 -1.39 -7.94 -2.28
N LEU A 74 -1.75 -7.70 -1.02
CA LEU A 74 -2.88 -6.85 -0.70
C LEU A 74 -2.62 -5.41 -1.16
N SER A 75 -1.46 -4.82 -0.85
CA SER A 75 -1.12 -3.49 -1.34
C SER A 75 -1.18 -3.39 -2.86
N PHE A 76 -0.68 -4.41 -3.57
CA PHE A 76 -0.81 -4.47 -5.02
C PHE A 76 -2.27 -4.51 -5.46
N ALA A 77 -3.12 -5.34 -4.84
CA ALA A 77 -4.53 -5.44 -5.19
C ALA A 77 -5.29 -4.12 -4.97
N LEU A 78 -5.04 -3.46 -3.83
CA LEU A 78 -5.60 -2.15 -3.50
C LEU A 78 -5.17 -1.09 -4.52
N ALA A 79 -3.87 -0.98 -4.77
CA ALA A 79 -3.30 -0.03 -5.73
C ALA A 79 -3.79 -0.27 -7.16
N ARG A 80 -3.98 -1.54 -7.55
CA ARG A 80 -4.52 -1.91 -8.86
C ARG A 80 -5.95 -1.43 -9.02
N SER A 81 -6.82 -1.70 -8.04
CA SER A 81 -8.23 -1.28 -8.09
C SER A 81 -8.35 0.24 -8.13
N ALA A 82 -7.71 0.94 -7.19
CA ALA A 82 -7.70 2.40 -7.15
C ALA A 82 -7.08 3.04 -8.41
N GLY A 83 -5.97 2.47 -8.90
CA GLY A 83 -5.30 2.95 -10.10
C GLY A 83 -6.16 2.82 -11.36
N LEU A 84 -6.83 1.67 -11.56
CA LEU A 84 -7.72 1.45 -12.70
C LEU A 84 -8.94 2.38 -12.65
N GLU A 85 -9.51 2.60 -11.46
CA GLU A 85 -10.60 3.56 -11.27
C GLU A 85 -10.16 4.98 -11.64
N ALA A 86 -8.99 5.42 -11.15
CA ALA A 86 -8.45 6.74 -11.43
C ALA A 86 -8.19 6.97 -12.94
N VAL A 87 -7.60 5.97 -13.62
CA VAL A 87 -7.33 6.03 -15.06
C VAL A 87 -8.63 6.11 -15.87
N ARG A 88 -9.64 5.31 -15.52
CA ARG A 88 -10.97 5.34 -16.15
C ARG A 88 -11.66 6.68 -15.91
N MET A 89 -11.64 7.21 -14.69
CA MET A 89 -12.25 8.50 -14.35
C MET A 89 -11.59 9.66 -15.10
N ALA A 90 -10.29 9.56 -15.38
CA ALA A 90 -9.54 10.52 -16.20
C ALA A 90 -9.84 10.40 -17.71
N GLY A 91 -10.70 9.47 -18.14
CA GLY A 91 -11.13 9.30 -19.54
C GLY A 91 -10.19 8.46 -20.39
N TYR A 92 -9.43 7.55 -19.78
CA TYR A 92 -8.54 6.63 -20.49
C TYR A 92 -9.04 5.18 -20.41
N ASP A 93 -9.25 4.56 -21.57
CA ASP A 93 -9.71 3.17 -21.70
C ASP A 93 -8.58 2.18 -22.08
N GLY A 94 -7.33 2.62 -21.93
CA GLY A 94 -6.14 1.85 -22.32
C GLY A 94 -4.89 2.33 -21.57
N ALA A 95 -3.74 2.29 -22.22
CA ALA A 95 -2.48 2.72 -21.61
C ALA A 95 -2.53 4.19 -21.18
N PHE A 96 -2.29 4.46 -19.89
CA PHE A 96 -2.23 5.82 -19.35
C PHE A 96 -1.06 6.61 -19.96
N ALA A 97 0.04 5.95 -20.34
CA ALA A 97 1.18 6.50 -21.07
C ALA A 97 1.76 7.80 -20.47
N GLY A 98 1.74 7.91 -19.14
CA GLY A 98 2.50 8.86 -18.32
C GLY A 98 3.32 8.10 -17.26
N PRO A 99 4.22 8.76 -16.52
CA PRO A 99 4.98 8.13 -15.44
C PRO A 99 4.08 7.73 -14.26
N LEU A 100 4.50 6.67 -13.55
CA LEU A 100 3.93 6.21 -12.29
C LEU A 100 4.84 6.56 -11.12
N PHE A 101 4.28 7.28 -10.15
CA PHE A 101 4.88 7.51 -8.83
C PHE A 101 4.10 6.72 -7.78
N LEU A 102 4.72 5.68 -7.22
CA LEU A 102 4.11 4.80 -6.24
C LEU A 102 4.72 5.02 -4.85
N ALA A 103 3.87 5.38 -3.89
CA ALA A 103 4.16 5.26 -2.47
C ALA A 103 3.84 3.82 -2.01
N ALA A 104 4.90 3.07 -1.69
CA ALA A 104 4.81 1.70 -1.23
C ALA A 104 4.81 1.63 0.32
N PRO A 105 4.19 0.59 0.90
CA PRO A 105 4.34 0.31 2.32
C PRO A 105 5.79 -0.12 2.64
N PRO A 106 6.16 -0.24 3.92
CA PRO A 106 7.36 -1.00 4.29
C PRO A 106 7.33 -2.40 3.68
N ILE A 107 8.40 -2.78 3.00
CA ILE A 107 8.54 -4.09 2.36
C ILE A 107 9.41 -4.97 3.25
N GLU A 108 8.83 -6.02 3.83
CA GLU A 108 9.53 -6.89 4.75
C GLU A 108 9.02 -8.33 4.72
N LEU A 109 9.84 -9.26 5.21
CA LEU A 109 9.42 -10.63 5.47
C LEU A 109 8.49 -10.66 6.69
N GLU A 110 7.21 -10.86 6.44
CA GLU A 110 6.20 -11.12 7.47
C GLU A 110 6.42 -12.46 8.19
N TRP A 111 5.82 -12.61 9.37
CA TRP A 111 5.88 -13.81 10.19
C TRP A 111 5.48 -15.09 9.47
N GLN A 112 4.46 -15.05 8.60
CA GLN A 112 4.06 -16.19 7.80
C GLN A 112 5.22 -16.74 6.95
N HIS A 113 6.02 -15.86 6.35
CA HIS A 113 7.22 -16.27 5.59
C HIS A 113 8.27 -16.89 6.52
N ARG A 114 8.46 -16.32 7.72
CA ARG A 114 9.42 -16.85 8.69
C ARG A 114 9.03 -18.23 9.19
N PHE A 115 7.76 -18.46 9.49
CA PHE A 115 7.26 -19.79 9.89
C PHE A 115 7.38 -20.80 8.76
N LEU A 116 7.07 -20.40 7.52
CA LEU A 116 7.26 -21.28 6.35
C LEU A 116 8.72 -21.68 6.16
N LEU A 117 9.66 -20.73 6.36
CA LEU A 117 11.09 -21.01 6.28
C LEU A 117 11.57 -21.90 7.43
N ASP A 118 11.14 -21.60 8.66
CA ASP A 118 11.51 -22.36 9.86
C ASP A 118 11.02 -23.82 9.81
N ALA A 119 9.88 -24.06 9.17
CA ALA A 119 9.36 -25.41 8.93
C ALA A 119 10.16 -26.22 7.89
N LEU A 120 11.09 -25.61 7.16
CA LEU A 120 11.90 -26.33 6.18
C LEU A 120 12.92 -27.25 6.87
N PRO A 121 13.13 -28.46 6.34
CA PRO A 121 14.15 -29.35 6.86
C PRO A 121 15.54 -28.74 6.71
N GLY A 122 16.37 -28.83 7.73
CA GLY A 122 17.81 -28.61 7.61
C GLY A 122 18.56 -29.22 8.77
N GLU A 123 19.89 -29.18 8.69
CA GLU A 123 20.76 -29.74 9.72
C GLU A 123 20.41 -29.16 11.10
N ALA A 124 20.18 -30.03 12.07
CA ALA A 124 19.96 -29.61 13.46
C ALA A 124 21.25 -28.95 13.97
N ARG A 125 21.23 -27.62 14.09
CA ARG A 125 22.29 -26.82 14.72
C ARG A 125 21.68 -25.98 15.84
N GLU A 126 22.45 -25.72 16.89
CA GLU A 126 22.04 -24.93 18.07
C GLU A 126 21.81 -23.43 17.76
N GLU A 127 22.14 -22.96 16.55
CA GLU A 127 22.01 -21.56 16.16
C GLU A 127 20.54 -21.20 15.92
N ALA A 128 19.92 -20.54 16.89
CA ALA A 128 18.56 -20.00 16.79
C ALA A 128 18.54 -18.59 16.18
N GLY A 129 17.43 -18.23 15.57
CA GLY A 129 17.18 -16.85 15.13
C GLY A 129 17.72 -16.54 13.73
N TYR A 130 18.39 -15.41 13.57
CA TYR A 130 18.64 -14.81 12.25
C TYR A 130 19.66 -15.60 11.41
N ASP A 131 20.65 -16.22 12.04
CA ASP A 131 21.68 -17.01 11.32
C ASP A 131 21.07 -18.23 10.62
N ARG A 132 20.16 -18.93 11.32
CA ARG A 132 19.39 -20.04 10.75
C ARG A 132 18.49 -19.59 9.59
N LEU A 133 17.78 -18.47 9.76
CA LEU A 133 16.95 -17.89 8.70
C LEU A 133 17.78 -17.60 7.44
N MET A 134 18.96 -16.99 7.61
CA MET A 134 19.85 -16.65 6.50
C MET A 134 20.39 -17.88 5.77
N GLU A 135 20.70 -18.96 6.50
CA GLU A 135 21.09 -20.23 5.89
C GLU A 135 19.94 -20.86 5.08
N LEU A 136 18.76 -20.94 5.69
CA LEU A 136 17.56 -21.50 5.07
C LEU A 136 17.22 -20.79 3.74
N VAL A 137 17.24 -19.46 3.72
CA VAL A 137 16.97 -18.67 2.52
C VAL A 137 18.05 -18.86 1.44
N ARG A 138 19.32 -19.07 1.82
CA ARG A 138 20.39 -19.37 0.84
C ARG A 138 20.17 -20.72 0.15
N GLN A 139 19.71 -21.72 0.90
CA GLN A 139 19.48 -23.08 0.40
C GLN A 139 18.13 -23.21 -0.33
N ASN A 140 17.13 -22.43 0.07
CA ASN A 140 15.75 -22.51 -0.41
C ASN A 140 15.31 -21.20 -1.04
N ARG A 141 15.83 -20.93 -2.24
CA ARG A 141 15.47 -19.72 -3.00
C ARG A 141 14.03 -19.84 -3.52
N ASP A 142 13.16 -18.97 -3.03
CA ASP A 142 11.77 -18.86 -3.49
C ASP A 142 11.56 -17.58 -4.34
N PRO A 143 11.33 -17.71 -5.66
CA PRO A 143 11.04 -16.58 -6.54
C PRO A 143 9.75 -15.81 -6.18
N ALA A 144 8.77 -16.45 -5.53
CA ALA A 144 7.54 -15.77 -5.09
C ALA A 144 7.84 -14.85 -3.91
N MET A 145 8.51 -15.37 -2.89
CA MET A 145 8.98 -14.58 -1.75
C MET A 145 9.93 -13.45 -2.20
N TYR A 146 10.86 -13.74 -3.11
CA TYR A 146 11.75 -12.70 -3.68
C TYR A 146 10.95 -11.54 -4.26
N ARG A 147 9.94 -11.82 -5.12
CA ARG A 147 9.09 -10.78 -5.72
C ARG A 147 8.30 -9.98 -4.70
N GLN A 148 7.82 -10.61 -3.62
CA GLN A 148 7.13 -9.89 -2.55
C GLN A 148 8.09 -8.97 -1.77
N THR A 149 9.37 -9.35 -1.64
CA THR A 149 10.37 -8.53 -0.93
C THR A 149 11.06 -7.47 -1.77
N LEU A 150 10.73 -7.35 -3.07
CA LEU A 150 11.28 -6.31 -3.93
C LEU A 150 10.57 -4.98 -3.68
N PHE A 151 11.37 -3.94 -3.37
CA PHE A 151 10.83 -2.61 -3.12
C PHE A 151 10.02 -2.05 -4.28
N SER A 152 10.49 -2.29 -5.51
CA SER A 152 9.81 -1.85 -6.75
C SER A 152 8.68 -2.78 -7.21
N GLY A 153 8.49 -3.96 -6.58
CA GLY A 153 7.68 -5.05 -7.13
C GLY A 153 6.22 -4.69 -7.37
N ILE A 154 5.62 -3.87 -6.51
CA ILE A 154 4.24 -3.37 -6.70
C ILE A 154 4.19 -2.44 -7.93
N SER A 155 5.14 -1.51 -8.03
CA SER A 155 5.13 -0.48 -9.08
C SER A 155 5.40 -1.06 -10.47
N GLU A 156 6.27 -2.06 -10.58
CA GLU A 156 6.57 -2.73 -11.85
C GLU A 156 5.33 -3.46 -12.38
N ARG A 157 4.64 -4.22 -11.52
CA ARG A 157 3.40 -4.93 -11.89
C ARG A 157 2.29 -3.95 -12.28
N LEU A 158 2.18 -2.82 -11.58
CA LEU A 158 1.18 -1.79 -11.89
C LEU A 158 1.51 -1.04 -13.17
N ALA A 159 2.79 -0.80 -13.45
CA ALA A 159 3.21 -0.09 -14.64
C ALA A 159 2.71 -0.77 -15.92
N ASP A 160 2.79 -2.10 -15.97
CA ASP A 160 2.28 -2.93 -17.06
C ASP A 160 0.75 -2.86 -17.17
N ILE A 161 0.04 -2.99 -16.03
CA ILE A 161 -1.42 -3.01 -16.00
C ILE A 161 -2.03 -1.66 -16.40
N LEU A 162 -1.44 -0.57 -15.91
CA LEU A 162 -1.92 0.78 -16.17
C LEU A 162 -1.37 1.33 -17.51
N GLY A 163 -0.49 0.59 -18.18
CA GLY A 163 0.17 1.01 -19.42
C GLY A 163 0.92 2.33 -19.26
N THR A 164 1.69 2.47 -18.19
CA THR A 164 2.50 3.67 -17.90
C THR A 164 3.75 3.72 -18.78
N ARG A 165 4.42 4.87 -18.86
CA ARG A 165 5.63 5.05 -19.67
C ARG A 165 6.83 5.44 -18.80
N GLY A 166 7.99 4.86 -19.11
CA GLY A 166 9.21 5.05 -18.33
C GLY A 166 9.30 4.06 -17.18
N LEU A 167 10.39 4.13 -16.42
CA LEU A 167 10.53 3.31 -15.21
C LEU A 167 9.64 3.91 -14.09
N PRO A 168 8.84 3.09 -13.40
CA PRO A 168 8.06 3.58 -12.28
C PRO A 168 8.99 3.99 -11.13
N VAL A 169 8.61 5.06 -10.43
CA VAL A 169 9.32 5.51 -9.24
C VAL A 169 8.60 4.97 -8.01
N THR A 170 9.27 4.12 -7.23
CA THR A 170 8.77 3.70 -5.92
C THR A 170 9.46 4.50 -4.81
N LEU A 171 8.68 4.99 -3.85
CA LEU A 171 9.18 5.74 -2.70
C LEU A 171 8.47 5.33 -1.41
N SER A 172 9.12 5.66 -0.29
CA SER A 172 8.53 5.60 1.04
C SER A 172 9.07 6.75 1.90
N THR A 173 8.17 7.57 2.42
CA THR A 173 8.42 8.65 3.38
C THR A 173 7.46 8.50 4.58
N ALA A 174 7.24 7.26 5.01
CA ALA A 174 6.31 6.87 6.08
C ALA A 174 4.89 7.41 5.82
N CYS A 175 4.22 8.01 6.82
CA CYS A 175 2.86 8.53 6.70
C CYS A 175 2.69 9.60 5.61
N ALA A 176 3.79 10.23 5.16
CA ALA A 176 3.77 11.26 4.11
C ALA A 176 3.95 10.69 2.69
N SER A 177 4.09 9.37 2.52
CA SER A 177 4.45 8.74 1.24
C SER A 177 3.48 9.10 0.12
N GLY A 178 2.17 8.99 0.36
CA GLY A 178 1.16 9.34 -0.66
C GLY A 178 1.25 10.80 -1.12
N ALA A 179 1.45 11.74 -0.19
CA ALA A 179 1.64 13.15 -0.51
C ALA A 179 2.95 13.39 -1.28
N SER A 180 4.02 12.66 -0.92
CA SER A 180 5.30 12.71 -1.62
C SER A 180 5.17 12.20 -3.06
N ALA A 181 4.40 11.12 -3.30
CA ALA A 181 4.12 10.62 -4.64
C ALA A 181 3.37 11.65 -5.50
N ILE A 182 2.31 12.26 -4.95
CA ILE A 182 1.57 13.35 -5.60
C ILE A 182 2.49 14.52 -5.94
N GLN A 183 3.37 14.92 -5.00
CA GLN A 183 4.31 16.02 -5.21
C GLN A 183 5.28 15.72 -6.37
N LEU A 184 5.77 14.49 -6.51
CA LEU A 184 6.62 14.11 -7.65
C LEU A 184 5.85 14.23 -8.97
N GLY A 185 4.59 13.78 -9.02
CA GLY A 185 3.74 13.95 -10.21
C GLY A 185 3.49 15.43 -10.58
N VAL A 186 3.18 16.26 -9.58
CA VAL A 186 2.99 17.71 -9.76
C VAL A 186 4.25 18.38 -10.30
N GLU A 187 5.42 18.04 -9.74
CA GLU A 187 6.69 18.66 -10.17
C GLU A 187 7.13 18.16 -11.54
N ALA A 188 6.91 16.90 -11.89
CA ALA A 188 7.17 16.40 -13.24
C ALA A 188 6.38 17.18 -14.31
N ILE A 189 5.11 17.50 -14.02
CA ILE A 189 4.29 18.33 -14.92
C ILE A 189 4.78 19.78 -14.94
N ARG A 190 5.05 20.38 -13.78
CA ARG A 190 5.52 21.77 -13.70
C ARG A 190 6.87 22.00 -14.39
N ARG A 191 7.74 20.99 -14.42
CA ARG A 191 9.04 21.01 -15.10
C ARG A 191 8.94 20.72 -16.60
N GLY A 192 7.77 20.37 -17.12
CA GLY A 192 7.57 19.99 -18.52
C GLY A 192 8.16 18.62 -18.89
N GLU A 193 8.41 17.76 -17.90
CA GLU A 193 8.91 16.39 -18.13
C GLU A 193 7.79 15.47 -18.64
N THR A 194 6.54 15.78 -18.30
CA THR A 194 5.34 15.07 -18.77
C THR A 194 4.11 15.97 -18.71
N ASP A 195 3.08 15.68 -19.52
CA ASP A 195 1.80 16.40 -19.49
C ASP A 195 0.77 15.77 -18.54
N ARG A 196 1.06 14.56 -18.04
CA ARG A 196 0.19 13.80 -17.13
C ARG A 196 1.00 12.80 -16.33
N ALA A 197 0.61 12.56 -15.08
CA ALA A 197 1.26 11.58 -14.22
C ALA A 197 0.19 10.84 -13.41
N ILE A 198 0.48 9.59 -13.05
CA ILE A 198 -0.33 8.84 -12.09
C ILE A 198 0.46 8.71 -10.78
N SER A 199 -0.18 9.07 -9.68
CA SER A 199 0.39 9.01 -8.33
C SER A 199 -0.49 8.12 -7.48
N ILE A 200 0.07 7.07 -6.88
CA ILE A 200 -0.67 6.08 -6.09
C ILE A 200 0.02 5.91 -4.74
N GLY A 201 -0.74 5.92 -3.66
CA GLY A 201 -0.29 5.45 -2.35
C GLY A 201 -1.07 4.21 -1.95
N THR A 202 -0.38 3.22 -1.39
CA THR A 202 -1.01 1.97 -0.95
C THR A 202 -0.37 1.45 0.32
N ASP A 203 -1.19 0.82 1.17
CA ASP A 203 -0.74 0.13 2.36
C ASP A 203 -1.72 -0.99 2.75
N GLY A 204 -1.25 -2.22 2.64
CA GLY A 204 -1.92 -3.44 3.08
C GLY A 204 -1.26 -4.08 4.30
N SER A 205 -0.30 -3.41 4.94
CA SER A 205 0.66 -3.97 5.91
C SER A 205 0.11 -4.18 7.32
N VAL A 206 -1.23 -4.19 7.50
CA VAL A 206 -1.83 -4.56 8.79
C VAL A 206 -1.63 -6.06 9.03
N GLY A 207 -0.53 -6.37 9.73
CA GLY A 207 -0.12 -7.69 10.19
C GLY A 207 0.28 -7.69 11.66
N ALA A 208 0.44 -8.87 12.25
CA ALA A 208 0.79 -9.02 13.68
C ALA A 208 2.08 -8.28 14.04
N GLU A 209 3.11 -8.37 13.19
CA GLU A 209 4.40 -7.72 13.41
C GLU A 209 4.28 -6.19 13.41
N ALA A 210 3.54 -5.63 12.45
CA ALA A 210 3.29 -4.19 12.40
C ALA A 210 2.58 -3.72 13.68
N LEU A 211 1.53 -4.44 14.11
CA LEU A 211 0.80 -4.13 15.35
C LEU A 211 1.71 -4.15 16.58
N ILE A 212 2.56 -5.16 16.72
CA ILE A 212 3.49 -5.27 17.84
C ILE A 212 4.47 -4.11 17.84
N ARG A 213 5.11 -3.84 16.70
CA ARG A 213 6.11 -2.76 16.57
C ARG A 213 5.51 -1.39 16.90
N PHE A 214 4.33 -1.06 16.35
CA PHE A 214 3.66 0.20 16.66
C PHE A 214 3.10 0.24 18.09
N SER A 215 2.72 -0.91 18.66
CA SER A 215 2.33 -0.99 20.07
C SER A 215 3.51 -0.72 21.02
N LEU A 216 4.74 -1.13 20.68
CA LEU A 216 5.94 -0.82 21.46
C LEU A 216 6.24 0.68 21.47
N LEU A 217 5.89 1.39 20.39
CA LEU A 217 5.99 2.85 20.29
C LEU A 217 4.85 3.58 21.01
N SER A 218 3.87 2.85 21.57
CA SER A 218 2.63 3.42 22.11
C SER A 218 1.86 4.29 21.09
N ALA A 219 1.99 3.97 19.80
CA ALA A 219 1.39 4.73 18.70
C ALA A 219 -0.05 4.29 18.38
N LEU A 220 -0.49 3.14 18.91
CA LEU A 220 -1.80 2.55 18.62
C LEU A 220 -2.80 2.80 19.74
N SER A 221 -4.05 3.06 19.37
CA SER A 221 -5.17 3.05 20.31
C SER A 221 -5.38 1.65 20.89
N THR A 222 -5.58 1.56 22.21
CA THR A 222 -5.94 0.31 22.89
C THR A 222 -7.43 0.27 23.26
N ASN A 223 -8.25 1.17 22.69
CA ASN A 223 -9.69 1.24 22.94
C ASN A 223 -10.45 0.18 22.14
N ASN A 224 -10.21 -1.09 22.45
CA ASN A 224 -10.75 -2.23 21.70
C ASN A 224 -12.26 -2.42 21.88
N ALA A 225 -12.83 -1.95 22.99
CA ALA A 225 -14.23 -2.22 23.36
C ALA A 225 -15.25 -1.57 22.41
N VAL A 226 -14.89 -0.43 21.79
CA VAL A 226 -15.75 0.27 20.83
C VAL A 226 -14.91 0.66 19.62
N PRO A 227 -14.60 -0.29 18.71
CA PRO A 227 -13.68 -0.08 17.59
C PRO A 227 -14.05 1.15 16.75
N ALA A 228 -15.35 1.32 16.45
CA ALA A 228 -15.87 2.44 15.69
C ALA A 228 -15.55 3.83 16.29
N ARG A 229 -15.26 3.91 17.60
CA ARG A 229 -14.90 5.13 18.34
C ARG A 229 -13.43 5.17 18.78
N ALA A 230 -12.60 4.26 18.27
CA ALA A 230 -11.21 4.17 18.66
C ALA A 230 -10.34 5.28 18.05
N SER A 231 -10.72 5.76 16.85
CA SER A 231 -10.14 6.96 16.24
C SER A 231 -10.84 8.20 16.81
N LYS A 232 -10.04 9.10 17.39
CA LYS A 232 -10.46 10.39 17.92
C LYS A 232 -9.51 11.44 17.35
N PRO A 233 -9.76 11.94 16.12
CA PRO A 233 -8.98 13.06 15.58
C PRO A 233 -9.13 14.31 16.44
#